data_AF-A0A348Z6Y4-F1
#
_entry.id   AF-A0A348Z6Y4-F1
#
_cell.length_a   1.000
_cell.length_b   1.000
_cell.length_c   1.000
_cell.angle_alpha   90.00
_cell.angle_beta   90.00
_cell.angle_gamma   90.00
#
_symmetry.space_group_name_H-M   'P 1'
#
loop_
_entity.id
_entity.type
_entity.pdbx_description
1 polymer ?
#
loop_
_entity_poly.entity_id
_entity_poly.type
_entity_poly.pdbx_seq_one_letter_code
_entity_poly.pdbx_strand_id
1 'polypeptide(L)'
;MKLKLNIYSFILSLICVILFFLSIESNKVINFTMDLLQVHPLVIVMILSIVTLLLGLLGFSAAISWFQLFRGVFTVAITIIMTGFIIFILTVGRVISFT
;
A
#
# COMPACT_ATOMS: atom_id res chain seq x y z
N MET A 1 19.08 7.31 -11.53
CA MET A 1 18.27 6.21 -10.96
C MET A 1 17.18 6.69 -10.00
N LYS A 2 17.51 7.51 -9.00
CA LYS A 2 16.56 7.90 -7.93
C LYS A 2 15.31 8.69 -8.41
N LEU A 3 15.43 9.46 -9.50
CA LEU A 3 14.28 10.14 -10.11
C LEU A 3 13.26 9.17 -10.74
N LYS A 4 13.74 8.06 -11.32
CA LYS A 4 12.87 6.97 -11.80
C LYS A 4 12.20 6.27 -10.63
N LEU A 5 12.90 6.06 -9.50
CA LEU A 5 12.32 5.50 -8.28
C LEU A 5 11.16 6.35 -7.73
N ASN A 6 11.25 7.68 -7.78
CA ASN A 6 10.15 8.57 -7.37
C ASN A 6 8.91 8.40 -8.29
N ILE A 7 9.10 8.17 -9.60
CA ILE A 7 7.99 7.86 -10.52
C ILE A 7 7.40 6.47 -10.22
N TYR A 8 8.24 5.45 -10.07
CA TYR A 8 7.79 4.08 -9.82
C TYR A 8 7.05 3.96 -8.48
N SER A 9 7.57 4.57 -7.41
CA SER A 9 6.89 4.58 -6.11
C SER A 9 5.54 5.31 -6.17
N PHE A 10 5.44 6.40 -6.94
CA PHE A 10 4.17 7.07 -7.16
C PHE A 10 3.15 6.16 -7.87
N ILE A 11 3.53 5.53 -8.98
CA ILE A 11 2.64 4.61 -9.71
C ILE A 11 2.25 3.43 -8.82
N LEU A 12 3.21 2.86 -8.09
CA LEU A 12 2.97 1.73 -7.20
C LEU A 12 2.03 2.09 -6.04
N SER A 13 2.07 3.32 -5.54
CA SER A 13 1.12 3.77 -4.52
C SER A 13 -0.32 3.84 -5.02
N LEU A 14 -0.53 4.24 -6.28
CA LEU A 14 -1.87 4.20 -6.90
C LEU A 14 -2.35 2.76 -7.09
N ILE A 15 -1.46 1.85 -7.49
CA ILE A 15 -1.77 0.42 -7.59
C ILE A 15 -2.17 -0.15 -6.22
N CYS A 16 -1.48 0.23 -5.14
CA CYS A 16 -1.82 -0.19 -3.78
C CYS A 16 -3.24 0.26 -3.39
N VAL A 17 -3.63 1.48 -3.73
CA VAL A 17 -4.99 1.98 -3.48
C VAL A 17 -6.04 1.16 -4.24
N ILE A 18 -5.80 0.87 -5.53
CA ILE A 18 -6.72 0.05 -6.33
C ILE A 18 -6.84 -1.37 -5.74
N LEU A 19 -5.70 -1.99 -5.41
CA LEU A 19 -5.66 -3.32 -4.80
C LEU A 19 -6.35 -3.35 -3.44
N PHE A 20 -6.24 -2.29 -2.65
CA PHE A 20 -6.94 -2.17 -1.37
C PHE A 20 -8.46 -2.26 -1.55
N PHE A 21 -9.04 -1.45 -2.45
CA PHE A 21 -10.47 -1.51 -2.73
C PHE A 21 -10.88 -2.89 -3.27
N LEU A 22 -10.07 -3.46 -4.17
CA LEU A 22 -10.32 -4.79 -4.71
C LEU A 22 -10.34 -5.88 -3.62
N SER A 23 -9.49 -5.72 -2.60
CA SER A 23 -9.34 -6.67 -1.49
C SER A 23 -10.47 -6.61 -0.47
N ILE A 24 -11.29 -5.55 -0.48
CA ILE A 24 -12.42 -5.36 0.45
C ILE A 24 -13.74 -5.66 -0.25
N GLU A 25 -13.92 -5.20 -1.48
CA GLU A 25 -15.21 -5.31 -2.19
C GLU A 25 -15.45 -6.69 -2.82
N SER A 26 -14.39 -7.41 -3.20
CA SER A 26 -14.53 -8.62 -4.01
C SER A 26 -14.34 -9.91 -3.22
N ASN A 27 -15.46 -10.55 -2.86
CA ASN A 27 -15.47 -11.90 -2.27
C ASN A 27 -14.75 -12.94 -3.15
N LYS A 28 -14.77 -12.76 -4.48
CA LYS A 28 -14.02 -13.64 -5.39
C LYS A 28 -12.52 -13.50 -5.21
N VAL A 29 -12.02 -12.27 -5.01
CA VAL A 29 -10.60 -12.01 -4.78
C VAL A 29 -10.18 -12.52 -3.40
N ILE A 30 -11.05 -12.35 -2.39
CA ILE A 30 -10.81 -12.90 -1.05
C ILE A 30 -10.67 -14.42 -1.11
N ASN A 31 -11.65 -15.11 -1.69
CA ASN A 31 -11.64 -16.58 -1.80
C ASN A 31 -10.44 -17.06 -2.62
N PHE A 32 -10.16 -16.45 -3.78
CA PHE A 32 -9.01 -16.80 -4.60
C PHE A 32 -7.68 -16.69 -3.83
N THR A 33 -7.51 -15.61 -3.06
CA THR A 33 -6.27 -15.37 -2.32
C THR A 33 -6.15 -16.30 -1.11
N MET A 34 -7.26 -16.59 -0.43
CA MET A 34 -7.27 -17.56 0.67
C MET A 34 -7.07 -19.00 0.19
N ASP A 35 -7.65 -19.39 -0.94
CA ASP A 35 -7.49 -20.74 -1.49
C ASP A 35 -6.08 -20.98 -2.03
N LEU A 36 -5.47 -19.96 -2.66
CA LEU A 36 -4.16 -20.10 -3.29
C LEU A 36 -3.00 -19.82 -2.33
N LEU A 37 -3.09 -18.76 -1.53
CA LEU A 37 -2.00 -18.29 -0.67
C LEU A 37 -2.27 -18.51 0.83
N GLN A 38 -3.47 -18.93 1.23
CA GLN A 38 -3.87 -19.06 2.64
C GLN A 38 -3.69 -17.79 3.48
N VAL A 39 -3.64 -16.63 2.81
CA VAL A 39 -3.40 -15.33 3.43
C VAL A 39 -4.49 -14.36 3.00
N HIS A 40 -5.01 -13.57 3.94
CA HIS A 40 -6.01 -12.55 3.64
C HIS A 40 -5.42 -11.51 2.66
N PRO A 41 -6.12 -11.12 1.58
CA PRO A 41 -5.59 -10.23 0.55
C PRO A 41 -5.09 -8.88 1.10
N LEU A 42 -5.73 -8.34 2.14
CA LEU A 42 -5.24 -7.15 2.87
C LEU A 42 -3.78 -7.26 3.34
N VAL A 43 -3.32 -8.45 3.74
CA VAL A 43 -1.92 -8.65 4.19
C VAL A 43 -0.95 -8.49 3.01
N ILE A 44 -1.34 -8.94 1.81
CA ILE A 44 -0.53 -8.76 0.59
C ILE A 44 -0.44 -7.27 0.26
N VAL A 45 -1.57 -6.56 0.31
CA VAL A 45 -1.61 -5.11 0.08
C VAL A 45 -0.80 -4.35 1.12
N MET A 46 -0.79 -4.82 2.38
CA MET A 46 0.04 -4.25 3.44
C MET A 46 1.54 -4.36 3.11
N ILE A 47 2.01 -5.56 2.75
CA ILE A 47 3.42 -5.79 2.39
C ILE A 47 3.81 -4.91 1.20
N LEU A 48 2.96 -4.86 0.16
CA LEU A 48 3.21 -4.03 -1.02
C LEU A 48 3.26 -2.53 -0.66
N SER A 49 2.38 -2.08 0.23
CA SER A 49 2.35 -0.69 0.69
C SER A 49 3.62 -0.32 1.47
N ILE A 50 4.13 -1.23 2.31
CA ILE A 50 5.40 -1.03 3.03
C ILE A 50 6.57 -0.93 2.05
N VAL A 51 6.66 -1.82 1.06
CA VAL A 51 7.68 -1.74 0.02
C VAL A 51 7.59 -0.42 -0.74
N THR A 52 6.37 0.01 -1.08
CA THR A 52 6.12 1.29 -1.76
C THR A 52 6.55 2.48 -0.92
N LEU A 53 6.29 2.45 0.39
CA LEU A 53 6.70 3.48 1.33
C LEU A 53 8.24 3.60 1.37
N LEU A 54 8.96 2.48 1.47
CA LEU A 54 10.43 2.48 1.45
C LEU A 54 10.97 3.05 0.13
N LEU A 55 10.40 2.65 -1.01
CA LEU A 55 10.78 3.18 -2.32
C LEU A 55 10.43 4.67 -2.45
N GLY A 56 9.31 5.11 -1.88
CA GLY A 56 8.87 6.50 -1.84
C GLY A 56 9.83 7.37 -1.04
N LEU A 57 10.27 6.92 0.14
CA LEU A 57 11.26 7.61 0.97
C LEU A 57 12.62 7.72 0.26
N LEU A 58 13.07 6.64 -0.39
CA LEU A 58 14.32 6.64 -1.17
C LEU A 58 14.24 7.54 -2.41
N GLY A 59 13.09 7.56 -3.09
CA GLY A 59 12.82 8.43 -4.24
C GLY A 59 12.65 9.91 -3.86
N PHE A 60 12.13 10.18 -2.67
CA PHE A 60 11.96 11.52 -2.11
C PHE A 60 13.31 12.21 -1.84
N SER A 61 14.29 11.47 -1.31
CA SER A 61 15.65 11.99 -1.03
C SER A 61 16.37 12.54 -2.28
N ALA A 62 15.90 12.22 -3.49
CA ALA A 62 16.49 12.67 -4.74
C ALA A 62 15.67 13.72 -5.50
N ALA A 63 14.65 14.29 -4.86
CA ALA A 63 13.85 15.34 -5.48
C ALA A 63 14.66 16.63 -5.59
N ILE A 64 14.78 17.17 -6.81
CA ILE A 64 15.53 18.40 -7.10
C ILE A 64 14.57 19.58 -7.33
N SER A 65 13.30 19.30 -7.67
CA SER A 65 12.28 20.31 -7.92
C SER A 65 11.08 20.19 -6.97
N TRP A 66 10.40 21.32 -6.76
CA TRP A 66 9.16 21.41 -5.97
C TRP A 66 8.09 20.41 -6.41
N PHE A 67 7.95 20.19 -7.71
CA PHE A 67 7.00 19.21 -8.25
C PHE A 67 7.36 17.76 -7.87
N GLN A 68 8.65 17.42 -7.89
CA GLN A 68 9.12 16.09 -7.48
C GLN A 68 9.00 15.87 -5.97
N LEU A 69 9.19 16.92 -5.18
CA LEU A 69 8.97 16.92 -3.73
C LEU A 69 7.49 16.68 -3.43
N PHE A 70 6.59 17.46 -4.03
CA PHE A 70 5.13 17.30 -3.83
C PHE A 70 4.67 15.88 -4.14
N ARG A 71 5.10 15.33 -5.27
CA ARG A 71 4.77 13.95 -5.65
C ARG A 71 5.28 12.93 -4.63
N GLY A 72 6.53 13.07 -4.18
CA GLY A 72 7.12 12.17 -3.18
C GLY A 72 6.40 12.24 -1.83
N VAL A 73 6.09 13.44 -1.34
CA VAL A 73 5.31 13.64 -0.10
C VAL A 73 3.93 13.03 -0.23
N PHE A 74 3.26 13.22 -1.36
CA PHE A 74 1.94 12.64 -1.61
C PHE A 74 1.97 11.10 -1.62
N THR A 75 2.96 10.50 -2.28
CA THR A 75 3.18 9.04 -2.26
C THR A 75 3.37 8.52 -0.84
N VAL A 76 4.23 9.17 -0.05
CA VAL A 76 4.51 8.77 1.34
C VAL A 76 3.27 8.95 2.21
N ALA A 77 2.55 10.07 2.08
CA ALA A 77 1.33 10.33 2.85
C ALA A 77 0.24 9.29 2.57
N ILE A 78 -0.04 8.99 1.30
CA ILE A 78 -1.02 7.97 0.92
C ILE A 78 -0.62 6.60 1.44
N THR A 79 0.65 6.22 1.30
CA THR A 79 1.11 4.90 1.74
C THR A 79 1.06 4.75 3.26
N ILE A 80 1.39 5.79 4.04
CA ILE A 80 1.23 5.78 5.50
C ILE A 80 -0.24 5.60 5.88
N ILE A 81 -1.15 6.37 5.28
CA ILE A 81 -2.58 6.29 5.56
C ILE A 81 -3.10 4.89 5.22
N MET A 82 -2.76 4.37 4.03
CA MET A 82 -3.12 3.02 3.60
C MET A 82 -2.63 1.96 4.57
N THR A 83 -1.34 1.95 4.91
CA THR A 83 -0.77 0.95 5.82
C THR A 83 -1.40 1.04 7.20
N GLY A 84 -1.59 2.24 7.75
CA GLY A 84 -2.25 2.43 9.04
C GLY A 84 -3.69 1.92 9.04
N PHE A 85 -4.44 2.20 7.97
CA PHE A 85 -5.83 1.77 7.82
C PHE A 85 -5.95 0.25 7.67
N ILE A 86 -5.05 -0.38 6.90
CA ILE A 86 -5.01 -1.85 6.77
C ILE A 86 -4.69 -2.52 8.11
N ILE A 87 -3.72 -2.01 8.86
CA ILE A 87 -3.37 -2.53 10.19
C ILE A 87 -4.57 -2.42 11.14
N PHE A 88 -5.27 -1.29 11.10
CA PHE A 88 -6.48 -1.07 11.90
C PHE A 88 -7.56 -2.12 11.57
N ILE A 89 -7.89 -2.31 10.29
CA ILE A 89 -8.88 -3.30 9.84
C ILE A 89 -8.48 -4.71 10.29
N LEU A 90 -7.22 -5.11 10.06
CA LEU A 90 -6.74 -6.44 10.44
C LEU A 90 -6.80 -6.67 11.95
N THR A 91 -6.47 -5.65 12.75
CA THR A 91 -6.50 -5.74 14.21
C THR A 91 -7.93 -5.83 14.74
N VAL A 92 -8.82 -4.96 14.26
CA VAL A 92 -10.24 -4.97 14.64
C VAL A 92 -10.92 -6.27 14.22
N GLY A 93 -10.71 -6.71 12.97
CA GLY A 93 -11.27 -7.97 12.48
C GLY A 93 -10.79 -9.17 13.30
N ARG A 94 -9.51 -9.16 13.71
CA ARG A 94 -8.96 -10.19 14.58
C ARG A 94 -9.63 -10.18 15.96
N VAL A 95 -9.77 -9.01 16.60
CA VAL A 95 -10.42 -8.87 17.91
C VAL A 95 -11.88 -9.34 17.87
N ILE A 96 -12.64 -8.94 16.85
CA ILE A 96 -14.04 -9.35 16.68
C ILE A 96 -14.14 -10.86 16.47
N SER A 97 -13.25 -11.46 15.68
CA SER A 97 -13.24 -12.91 15.45
C SER A 97 -12.89 -13.75 16.69
N PHE A 98 -12.32 -13.15 17.73
CA PHE A 98 -12.01 -13.84 19.01
C PHE A 98 -13.12 -13.69 20.06
N THR A 99 -14.22 -12.99 19.76
CA THR A 99 -15.39 -12.83 20.62
C THR A 99 -16.54 -13.71 20.11
#